data_AF-A0A7C2VVN6-F1
#
_entry.id   AF-A0A7C2VVN6-F1
#
_cell.length_a   1.000
_cell.length_b   1.000
_cell.length_c   1.000
_cell.angle_alpha   90.00
_cell.angle_beta   90.00
_cell.angle_gamma   90.00
#
_symmetry.space_group_name_H-M   'P 1'
#
loop_
_entity.id
_entity.type
_entity.pdbx_description
1 polymer ?
#
loop_
_entity_poly.entity_id
_entity_poly.type
_entity_poly.pdbx_seq_one_letter_code
_entity_poly.pdbx_strand_id
1 'polypeptide(L)' 'PKALGALFFMWEVETVLLGSFYGVNPFDQPAVEKGKRLTWGLMGRKGFEAEREEIEAWGG' A
#
# COMPACT_ATOMS: atom_id res chain seq x y z
N PRO A 1 -14.03 -26.71 -4.26
CA PRO A 1 -14.49 -25.35 -3.86
C PRO A 1 -14.52 -25.11 -2.34
N LYS A 2 -15.24 -25.93 -1.54
CA LYS A 2 -15.40 -25.70 -0.09
C LYS A 2 -14.08 -25.71 0.70
N ALA A 3 -13.22 -26.70 0.47
CA ALA A 3 -11.92 -26.78 1.16
C ALA A 3 -10.99 -25.61 0.82
N LEU A 4 -10.98 -25.18 -0.45
CA LEU A 4 -10.17 -24.04 -0.89
C LEU A 4 -10.67 -22.71 -0.29
N GLY A 5 -11.99 -22.52 -0.23
CA GLY A 5 -12.57 -21.35 0.43
C GLY A 5 -12.28 -21.31 1.92
N ALA A 6 -12.34 -22.46 2.61
CA ALA A 6 -11.98 -22.57 4.01
C ALA A 6 -10.49 -22.26 4.25
N LEU A 7 -9.61 -22.69 3.34
CA LEU A 7 -8.18 -22.39 3.39
C LEU A 7 -7.91 -20.89 3.24
N PHE A 8 -8.55 -20.22 2.27
CA PHE A 8 -8.41 -18.77 2.11
C PHE A 8 -8.90 -18.01 3.34
N PHE A 9 -10.08 -18.37 3.86
CA PHE A 9 -10.61 -17.74 5.07
C PHE A 9 -9.70 -17.93 6.28
N MET A 10 -9.11 -19.12 6.43
CA MET A 10 -8.13 -19.39 7.49
C MET A 10 -6.93 -18.42 7.40
N TRP A 11 -6.36 -18.23 6.22
CA TRP A 11 -5.23 -17.31 6.02
C TRP A 11 -5.61 -15.83 6.15
N GLU A 12 -6.82 -15.44 5.74
CA GLU A 12 -7.33 -14.08 5.97
C GLU A 12 -7.40 -13.76 7.47
N VAL A 13 -7.98 -14.68 8.26
CA VAL A 13 -8.07 -14.53 9.73
C VAL A 13 -6.68 -14.52 10.37
N GLU A 14 -5.80 -15.43 9.97
CA GLU A 14 -4.41 -15.48 10.45
C GLU A 14 -3.68 -14.16 10.19
N THR A 15 -3.80 -13.60 8.99
CA THR A 15 -3.16 -12.32 8.62
C THR A 15 -3.63 -11.17 9.51
N VAL A 16 -4.93 -11.08 9.78
CA VAL A 16 -5.51 -10.05 10.66
C VAL A 16 -5.00 -10.17 12.09
N LEU A 17 -4.95 -11.41 12.62
CA LEU A 17 -4.43 -11.67 13.96
C LEU A 17 -2.95 -11.28 14.07
N LEU A 18 -2.14 -11.66 13.08
CA LEU A 18 -0.73 -11.30 13.03
C LEU A 18 -0.52 -9.79 12.91
N GLY A 19 -1.33 -9.07 12.13
CA GLY A 19 -1.28 -7.60 12.07
C GLY A 19 -1.41 -6.98 13.46
N SER A 20 -2.46 -7.36 14.19
CA SER A 20 -2.66 -6.91 15.58
C SER A 20 -1.50 -7.29 16.50
N PHE A 21 -1.00 -8.52 16.40
CA PHE A 21 0.14 -9.00 17.19
C PHE A 21 1.42 -8.21 16.94
N TYR A 22 1.70 -7.83 15.69
CA TYR A 22 2.86 -7.03 15.31
C TYR A 22 2.66 -5.52 15.46
N GLY A 23 1.48 -5.06 15.93
CA GLY A 23 1.17 -3.64 16.04
C GLY A 23 1.05 -2.94 14.68
N VAL A 24 0.73 -3.70 13.63
CA VAL A 24 0.52 -3.22 12.26
C VAL A 24 -0.98 -3.22 11.98
N ASN A 25 -1.50 -2.17 11.36
CA ASN A 25 -2.88 -2.19 10.88
C ASN A 25 -2.98 -3.04 9.60
N PRO A 26 -3.66 -4.21 9.62
CA PRO A 26 -3.71 -5.10 8.47
C PRO A 26 -4.66 -4.61 7.36
N PHE A 27 -5.39 -3.51 7.59
CA PHE A 27 -6.44 -3.01 6.69
C PHE A 27 -6.09 -1.67 6.02
N ASP A 28 -4.89 -1.12 6.24
CA ASP A 28 -4.42 0.07 5.52
C ASP A 28 -3.33 -0.23 4.49
N GLN A 29 -3.03 0.78 3.67
CA GLN A 29 -2.08 0.66 2.56
C GLN A 29 -1.44 2.02 2.19
N PRO A 30 -0.83 2.75 3.13
CA PRO A 30 -0.31 4.10 2.87
C PRO A 30 0.74 4.14 1.76
N ALA A 31 1.61 3.12 1.69
CA ALA A 31 2.64 3.01 0.67
C ALA A 31 2.07 2.87 -0.75
N VAL A 32 0.91 2.20 -0.90
CA VAL A 32 0.26 2.01 -2.20
C VAL A 32 -0.24 3.34 -2.75
N GLU A 33 -0.94 4.13 -1.93
CA GLU A 33 -1.44 5.43 -2.35
C GLU A 33 -0.30 6.42 -2.57
N LYS A 34 0.73 6.42 -1.72
CA LYS A 34 1.94 7.23 -1.96
C LYS A 34 2.61 6.85 -3.29
N GLY A 35 2.79 5.57 -3.57
CA GLY A 35 3.38 5.09 -4.83
C GLY A 35 2.62 5.56 -6.07
N LYS A 36 1.28 5.55 -6.04
CA LYS A 36 0.45 6.11 -7.12
C LYS A 36 0.68 7.61 -7.30
N ARG A 37 0.70 8.38 -6.22
CA ARG A 37 0.91 9.85 -6.27
C ARG A 37 2.28 10.20 -6.83
N LEU A 38 3.32 9.53 -6.38
CA LEU A 38 4.68 9.70 -6.92
C LEU A 38 4.73 9.37 -8.42
N THR A 39 4.05 8.30 -8.84
CA THR A 39 3.95 7.92 -10.26
C THR A 39 3.24 9.00 -11.08
N TRP A 40 2.16 9.59 -10.57
CA TRP A 40 1.47 10.70 -11.22
C TRP A 40 2.34 11.96 -11.32
N GLY A 41 3.13 12.27 -10.28
CA GLY A 41 4.12 13.35 -10.31
C GLY A 41 5.19 13.12 -11.39
N LEU A 42 5.75 11.90 -11.47
CA LEU A 42 6.70 11.51 -12.52
C LEU A 42 6.12 11.61 -13.93
N MET A 43 4.84 11.29 -14.10
CA MET A 43 4.13 11.42 -15.38
C MET A 43 3.74 12.86 -15.72
N GLY A 44 4.06 13.84 -14.87
CA GLY A 44 3.74 15.25 -15.08
C GLY A 44 2.23 15.56 -15.02
N ARG A 45 1.46 14.76 -14.27
CA ARG A 45 0.02 14.99 -14.12
C ARG A 45 -0.21 16.25 -13.27
N LYS A 46 -1.06 17.17 -13.78
CA LYS A 46 -1.44 18.39 -13.04
C LYS A 46 -1.99 18.06 -11.66
N GLY A 47 -1.56 18.79 -10.64
CA GLY A 47 -1.95 18.61 -9.24
C GLY A 47 -1.05 17.66 -8.42
N PHE A 48 0.04 17.17 -9.01
CA PHE A 48 1.05 16.33 -8.36
C PHE A 48 2.46 16.94 -8.46
N GLU A 49 2.55 18.26 -8.58
CA GLU A 49 3.80 19.00 -8.69
C GLU A 49 4.66 18.84 -7.42
N ALA A 50 4.03 18.81 -6.24
CA ALA A 50 4.73 18.59 -4.97
C ALA A 50 5.41 17.21 -4.92
N GLU A 51 4.75 16.16 -5.39
CA GLU A 51 5.34 14.82 -5.48
C GLU A 51 6.49 14.75 -6.47
N ARG A 52 6.40 15.50 -7.58
CA ARG A 52 7.50 15.60 -8.54
C ARG A 52 8.72 16.26 -7.89
N GLU A 53 8.53 17.36 -7.18
CA GLU A 53 9.60 18.04 -6.44
C GLU A 53 10.20 17.13 -5.35
N GLU A 54 9.37 16.38 -4.61
CA GLU A 54 9.83 15.40 -3.61
C GLU A 54 10.79 14.37 -4.25
N ILE A 55 10.46 13.86 -5.43
CA ILE A 55 11.29 12.86 -6.13
C ILE A 55 12.57 13.48 -6.70
N GLU A 56 12.48 14.68 -7.30
CA GLU A 56 13.66 15.38 -7.82
C GLU A 56 14.66 15.68 -6.68
N ALA A 57 14.17 16.01 -5.48
CA ALA A 57 14.99 16.22 -4.29
C ALA A 57 15.70 14.95 -3.78
N TRP A 58 15.23 13.74 -4.11
CA TRP A 58 15.93 12.49 -3.75
C TRP A 58 17.16 12.21 -4.62
N GLY A 59 17.22 12.79 -5.83
CA GLY A 59 18.32 12.60 -6.78
C GLY A 59 19.42 13.67 -6.73
N GLY A 60 19.26 14.68 -5.87
CA GLY A 60 20.21 15.79 -5.68
C GLY A 60 21.26 15.55 -4.59
#